data_AF-A0A3Q7FJX0-F1
#
_entry.id   AF-A0A3Q7FJX0-F1
#
_cell.length_a   1.000
_cell.length_b   1.000
_cell.length_c   1.000
_cell.angle_alpha   90.00
_cell.angle_beta   90.00
_cell.angle_gamma   90.00
#
_symmetry.space_group_name_H-M   'P 1'
#
loop_
_entity.id
_entity.type
_entity.pdbx_description
1 polymer ?
#
loop_
_entity_poly.entity_id
_entity_poly.type
_entity_poly.pdbx_seq_one_letter_code
_entity_poly.pdbx_strand_id
1 'polypeptide(L)'
;MRFDLVPIIVASSPHAAEQFLKKHDLIFASRPNNRVAQFAAYNQRNLTFAKYGPYWRNMRKGVVRHIKELANFFDEFPERDMLMASMDTSATSINWIFSEIIRHSKVMKNLQKELEQVVGINRMVEESDLEKLEYFQMAIKECFRLHPVGPLLIPHESIEDCTIDGFDIPKGSRLLVNTWEIGRDPEVLSKPEFILERFIGSNIDLLGREFQLLPFVSGRRSCPELQLGLTIVRLC
;
A
#
# COMPACT_ATOMS: atom_id res chain seq x y z
N MET A 1 -31.50 -18.97 -16.57
CA MET A 1 -30.08 -18.92 -16.18
C MET A 1 -29.96 -18.04 -14.94
N ARG A 2 -29.61 -18.60 -13.78
CA ARG A 2 -29.08 -17.80 -12.66
C ARG A 2 -27.59 -17.66 -12.95
N PHE A 3 -27.11 -16.45 -13.22
CA PHE A 3 -25.69 -16.18 -13.10
C PHE A 3 -25.38 -16.27 -11.60
N ASP A 4 -24.45 -17.13 -11.19
CA ASP A 4 -23.98 -17.18 -9.81
C ASP A 4 -23.35 -15.81 -9.47
N LEU A 5 -24.14 -14.93 -8.87
CA LEU A 5 -23.68 -13.62 -8.42
C LEU A 5 -22.76 -13.84 -7.22
N VAL A 6 -21.48 -13.52 -7.40
CA VAL A 6 -20.52 -13.47 -6.29
C VAL A 6 -20.74 -12.16 -5.54
N PRO A 7 -21.09 -12.17 -4.24
CA PRO A 7 -21.26 -10.93 -3.48
C PRO A 7 -19.96 -10.12 -3.48
N ILE A 8 -20.06 -8.81 -3.68
CA ILE A 8 -18.94 -7.88 -3.63
C ILE A 8 -19.21 -6.87 -2.52
N ILE A 9 -18.24 -6.73 -1.63
CA ILE A 9 -18.22 -5.79 -0.51
C ILE A 9 -17.16 -4.73 -0.83
N VAL A 10 -17.52 -3.47 -0.67
CA VAL A 10 -16.58 -2.34 -0.83
C VAL A 10 -16.40 -1.67 0.53
N ALA A 11 -15.19 -1.73 1.07
CA ALA A 11 -14.82 -1.03 2.29
C ALA A 11 -14.23 0.35 1.93
N SER A 12 -14.96 1.40 2.25
CA SER A 12 -14.68 2.78 1.82
C SER A 12 -14.39 3.75 2.96
N SER A 13 -14.41 3.29 4.22
CA SER A 13 -14.05 4.09 5.40
C SER A 13 -12.91 3.42 6.18
N PRO A 14 -12.15 4.17 7.00
CA PRO A 14 -11.12 3.59 7.86
C PRO A 14 -11.68 2.49 8.76
N HIS A 15 -12.87 2.71 9.33
CA HIS A 15 -13.54 1.74 10.20
C HIS A 15 -13.82 0.43 9.46
N ALA A 16 -14.45 0.51 8.28
CA ALA A 16 -14.75 -0.66 7.49
C ALA A 16 -13.46 -1.40 7.11
N ALA A 17 -12.43 -0.69 6.64
CA ALA A 17 -11.15 -1.29 6.28
C ALA A 17 -10.48 -2.00 7.49
N GLU A 18 -10.58 -1.44 8.70
CA GLU A 18 -10.06 -2.08 9.92
C GLU A 18 -10.78 -3.38 10.25
N GLN A 19 -12.11 -3.43 10.10
CA GLN A 19 -12.90 -4.64 10.33
C GLN A 19 -12.38 -5.80 9.48
N PHE A 20 -12.12 -5.56 8.20
CA PHE A 20 -11.70 -6.60 7.28
C PHE A 20 -10.21 -6.94 7.34
N LEU A 21 -9.34 -5.94 7.39
CA LEU A 21 -7.90 -6.14 7.24
C LEU A 21 -7.17 -6.38 8.57
N LYS A 22 -7.81 -6.12 9.71
CA LYS A 22 -7.22 -6.32 11.04
C LYS A 22 -8.03 -7.26 11.91
N LYS A 23 -9.32 -6.98 12.13
CA LYS A 23 -10.14 -7.79 13.05
C LYS A 23 -10.49 -9.16 12.46
N HIS A 24 -10.87 -9.21 11.18
CA HIS A 24 -11.24 -10.43 10.46
C HIS A 24 -10.19 -10.82 9.41
N ASP A 25 -8.93 -10.43 9.63
CA ASP A 25 -7.86 -10.49 8.62
C ASP A 25 -7.65 -11.88 8.03
N LEU A 26 -7.84 -12.93 8.84
CA LEU A 26 -7.67 -14.32 8.46
C LEU A 26 -8.76 -14.76 7.48
N ILE A 27 -10.01 -14.35 7.73
CA ILE A 27 -11.17 -14.70 6.90
C ILE A 27 -10.98 -14.15 5.49
N PHE A 28 -10.45 -12.93 5.39
CA PHE A 28 -10.23 -12.24 4.12
C PHE A 28 -8.79 -12.37 3.62
N ALA A 29 -7.93 -13.21 4.19
CA ALA A 29 -6.54 -13.30 3.74
C ALA A 29 -6.39 -13.94 2.35
N SER A 30 -7.40 -14.67 1.86
CA SER A 30 -7.32 -15.37 0.57
C SER A 30 -7.60 -14.44 -0.62
N ARG A 31 -7.17 -14.89 -1.81
CA ARG A 31 -7.37 -14.18 -3.08
C ARG A 31 -8.37 -14.96 -3.93
N PRO A 32 -9.30 -14.30 -4.63
CA PRO A 32 -10.23 -14.98 -5.51
C PRO A 32 -9.50 -15.58 -6.71
N ASN A 33 -10.12 -16.59 -7.33
CA ASN A 33 -9.62 -17.12 -8.59
C ASN A 33 -9.69 -16.05 -9.69
N ASN A 34 -8.56 -15.80 -10.36
CA ASN A 34 -8.43 -14.80 -11.40
C ASN A 34 -7.79 -15.42 -12.64
N ARG A 35 -8.54 -15.48 -13.75
CA ARG A 35 -8.05 -16.05 -15.03
C ARG A 35 -6.84 -15.31 -15.59
N VAL A 36 -6.76 -13.99 -15.42
CA VAL A 36 -5.60 -13.19 -15.81
C VAL A 36 -4.39 -13.59 -14.98
N ALA A 37 -4.55 -13.75 -13.67
CA ALA A 37 -3.47 -14.19 -12.79
C ALA A 37 -3.02 -15.65 -13.07
N GLN A 38 -3.90 -16.50 -13.59
CA GLN A 38 -3.49 -17.85 -14.03
C GLN A 38 -2.51 -17.79 -15.20
N PHE A 39 -2.70 -16.86 -16.14
CA PHE A 39 -1.78 -16.67 -17.26
C PHE A 39 -0.54 -15.84 -16.89
N ALA A 40 -0.72 -14.75 -16.14
CA ALA A 40 0.31 -13.74 -15.94
C ALA A 40 1.07 -13.86 -14.62
N ALA A 41 0.61 -14.67 -13.66
CA ALA A 41 1.13 -14.69 -12.29
C ALA A 41 1.45 -16.12 -11.82
N TYR A 42 2.24 -16.84 -12.62
CA TYR A 42 2.68 -18.21 -12.36
C TYR A 42 1.53 -19.14 -11.93
N ASN A 43 0.50 -19.25 -12.77
CA ASN A 43 -0.72 -20.02 -12.47
C ASN A 43 -1.38 -19.63 -11.13
N GLN A 44 -1.40 -18.32 -10.84
CA GLN A 44 -1.90 -17.75 -9.59
C GLN A 44 -1.16 -18.27 -8.35
N ARG A 45 0.13 -18.59 -8.47
CA ARG A 45 0.95 -19.08 -7.34
C ARG A 45 1.98 -18.07 -6.85
N ASN A 46 2.08 -16.90 -7.48
CA ASN A 46 2.96 -15.85 -6.98
C ASN A 46 2.47 -15.24 -5.64
N LEU A 47 3.32 -14.43 -5.01
CA LEU A 47 3.08 -13.84 -3.69
C LEU A 47 1.80 -13.00 -3.62
N THR A 48 1.46 -12.35 -4.73
CA THR A 48 0.35 -11.41 -4.82
C THR A 48 -1.00 -12.10 -4.90
N PHE A 49 -1.12 -13.13 -5.76
CA PHE A 49 -2.40 -13.74 -6.12
C PHE A 49 -2.65 -15.14 -5.53
N ALA A 50 -1.63 -15.81 -4.98
CA ALA A 50 -1.82 -17.13 -4.38
C ALA A 50 -2.83 -17.10 -3.24
N LYS A 51 -3.61 -18.18 -3.13
CA LYS A 51 -4.54 -18.40 -2.00
C LYS A 51 -3.78 -18.48 -0.69
N TYR A 52 -4.41 -18.00 0.38
CA TYR A 52 -3.79 -18.04 1.68
C TYR A 52 -3.69 -19.48 2.20
N GLY A 53 -2.52 -19.85 2.73
CA GLY A 53 -2.26 -21.21 3.19
C GLY A 53 -0.78 -21.45 3.52
N PRO A 54 -0.39 -22.69 3.87
CA PRO A 54 1.00 -23.03 4.19
C PRO A 54 1.99 -22.62 3.09
N TYR A 55 1.64 -22.87 1.83
CA TYR A 55 2.45 -22.50 0.67
C TYR A 55 2.75 -20.99 0.63
N TRP A 56 1.70 -20.16 0.63
CA TRP A 56 1.85 -18.70 0.60
C TRP A 56 2.61 -18.16 1.81
N ARG A 57 2.37 -18.72 3.02
CA ARG A 57 3.09 -18.32 4.24
C ARG A 57 4.60 -18.60 4.13
N ASN A 58 4.99 -19.74 3.56
CA ASN A 58 6.39 -20.09 3.35
C ASN A 58 7.05 -19.20 2.30
N MET A 59 6.36 -18.95 1.18
CA MET A 59 6.83 -18.02 0.14
C MET A 59 7.04 -16.60 0.69
N ARG A 60 6.05 -16.05 1.42
CA ARG A 60 6.19 -14.72 2.06
C ARG A 60 7.38 -14.67 3.02
N LYS A 61 7.60 -15.70 3.82
CA LYS A 61 8.76 -15.77 4.73
C LYS A 61 10.08 -15.77 3.95
N GLY A 62 10.14 -16.48 2.82
CA GLY A 62 11.31 -16.49 1.93
C GLY A 62 11.59 -15.10 1.37
N VAL A 63 10.56 -14.46 0.81
CA VAL A 63 10.64 -13.10 0.25
C VAL A 63 11.11 -12.08 1.28
N VAL A 64 10.45 -12.01 2.45
CA VAL A 64 10.79 -11.03 3.49
C VAL A 64 12.22 -11.23 4.01
N ARG A 65 12.72 -12.47 4.05
CA ARG A 65 14.08 -12.78 4.50
C ARG A 65 15.13 -12.33 3.48
N HIS A 66 14.91 -12.62 2.21
CA HIS A 66 15.90 -12.40 1.16
C HIS A 66 15.65 -11.11 0.38
N ILE A 67 14.75 -10.23 0.81
CA ILE A 67 14.36 -9.02 0.06
C ILE A 67 15.55 -8.15 -0.38
N LYS A 68 16.62 -8.08 0.43
CA LYS A 68 17.85 -7.36 0.09
C LYS A 68 18.70 -8.06 -0.97
N GLU A 69 18.58 -9.38 -1.05
CA GLU A 69 19.30 -10.26 -1.98
C GLU A 69 18.49 -10.54 -3.24
N LEU A 70 17.16 -10.35 -3.23
CA LEU A 70 16.28 -10.48 -4.40
C LEU A 70 16.69 -9.54 -5.54
N ALA A 71 17.37 -8.43 -5.24
CA ALA A 71 17.97 -7.57 -6.26
C ALA A 71 19.10 -8.27 -7.06
N ASN A 72 19.67 -9.34 -6.53
CA ASN A 72 20.75 -10.11 -7.15
C ASN A 72 20.25 -11.38 -7.87
N PHE A 73 18.98 -11.74 -7.72
CA PHE A 73 18.36 -12.89 -8.39
C PHE A 73 17.45 -12.42 -9.52
N PHE A 74 18.04 -12.22 -10.70
CA PHE A 74 17.28 -11.84 -11.90
C PHE A 74 16.69 -13.03 -12.67
N ASP A 75 17.11 -14.26 -12.36
CA ASP A 75 16.89 -15.41 -13.24
C ASP A 75 15.82 -16.42 -12.76
N GLU A 76 15.26 -16.27 -11.55
CA GLU A 76 14.16 -17.13 -11.08
C GLU A 76 12.77 -16.50 -11.38
N PHE A 77 12.00 -17.16 -12.26
CA PHE A 77 10.69 -16.73 -12.75
C PHE A 77 9.66 -16.27 -11.69
N PRO A 78 9.53 -16.88 -10.49
CA PRO A 78 8.57 -16.41 -9.47
C PRO A 78 8.97 -15.09 -8.78
N GLU A 79 10.25 -14.69 -8.81
CA GLU A 79 10.76 -13.47 -8.19
C GLU A 79 10.65 -12.25 -9.12
N ARG A 80 10.70 -12.50 -10.44
CA ARG A 80 10.53 -11.47 -11.48
C ARG A 80 9.22 -10.68 -11.37
N ASP A 81 8.10 -11.35 -11.11
CA ASP A 81 6.79 -10.70 -10.95
C ASP A 81 6.80 -9.68 -9.81
N MET A 82 7.49 -10.03 -8.73
CA MET A 82 7.59 -9.20 -7.54
C MET A 82 8.49 -7.98 -7.78
N LEU A 83 9.61 -8.17 -8.48
CA LEU A 83 10.51 -7.07 -8.85
C LEU A 83 9.81 -6.07 -9.79
N MET A 84 9.08 -6.55 -10.80
CA MET A 84 8.32 -5.67 -11.69
C MET A 84 7.25 -4.88 -10.92
N ALA A 85 6.50 -5.56 -10.04
CA ALA A 85 5.50 -4.91 -9.21
C ALA A 85 6.10 -3.82 -8.30
N SER A 86 7.29 -4.05 -7.72
CA SER A 86 7.95 -3.07 -6.85
C SER A 86 8.50 -1.87 -7.63
N MET A 87 9.05 -2.10 -8.83
CA MET A 87 9.55 -1.03 -9.71
C MET A 87 8.42 -0.09 -10.16
N ASP A 88 7.34 -0.64 -10.70
CA ASP A 88 6.24 0.16 -11.25
C ASP A 88 5.53 0.99 -10.16
N THR A 89 5.33 0.38 -8.98
CA THR A 89 4.66 1.06 -7.85
C THR A 89 5.52 2.18 -7.25
N SER A 90 6.83 1.94 -7.10
CA SER A 90 7.77 2.95 -6.60
C SER A 90 7.90 4.11 -7.58
N ALA A 91 8.10 3.82 -8.87
CA ALA A 91 8.21 4.83 -9.93
C ALA A 91 6.94 5.69 -10.03
N THR A 92 5.76 5.07 -9.95
CA THR A 92 4.48 5.79 -9.95
C THR A 92 4.37 6.72 -8.74
N SER A 93 4.74 6.23 -7.54
CA SER A 93 4.69 7.03 -6.31
C SER A 93 5.62 8.24 -6.40
N ILE A 94 6.87 8.01 -6.83
CA ILE A 94 7.89 9.05 -7.02
C ILE A 94 7.41 10.10 -8.02
N ASN A 95 6.87 9.68 -9.17
CA ASN A 95 6.34 10.58 -10.19
C ASN A 95 5.23 11.49 -9.65
N TRP A 96 4.29 10.95 -8.86
CA TRP A 96 3.25 11.77 -8.23
C TRP A 96 3.82 12.73 -7.20
N ILE A 97 4.77 12.29 -6.37
CA ILE A 97 5.42 13.13 -5.36
C ILE A 97 6.11 14.32 -6.05
N PHE A 98 6.95 14.07 -7.04
CA PHE A 98 7.61 15.13 -7.80
C PHE A 98 6.60 16.05 -8.50
N SER A 99 5.54 15.49 -9.09
CA SER A 99 4.48 16.28 -9.74
C SER A 99 3.82 17.26 -8.76
N GLU A 100 3.43 16.79 -7.58
CA GLU A 100 2.79 17.65 -6.57
C GLU A 100 3.76 18.68 -6.00
N ILE A 101 5.01 18.31 -5.74
CA ILE A 101 6.02 19.26 -5.25
C ILE A 101 6.29 20.37 -6.29
N ILE A 102 6.47 20.02 -7.57
CA ILE A 102 6.72 20.98 -8.65
C ILE A 102 5.53 21.92 -8.86
N ARG A 103 4.29 21.42 -8.73
CA ARG A 103 3.08 22.23 -8.85
C ARG A 103 2.89 23.23 -7.70
N HIS A 104 3.54 23.00 -6.56
CA HIS A 104 3.40 23.83 -5.36
C HIS A 104 4.73 24.51 -5.00
N SER A 105 5.01 25.65 -5.64
CA SER A 105 6.29 26.38 -5.48
C SER A 105 6.68 26.70 -4.02
N LYS A 106 5.69 26.94 -3.15
CA LYS A 106 5.92 27.13 -1.71
C LYS A 106 6.43 25.86 -1.03
N VAL A 107 5.84 24.70 -1.37
CA VAL A 107 6.25 23.39 -0.86
C VAL A 107 7.66 23.07 -1.33
N MET A 108 7.95 23.22 -2.64
CA MET A 108 9.29 23.02 -3.20
C MET A 108 10.36 23.84 -2.47
N LYS A 109 10.12 25.14 -2.27
CA LYS A 109 11.08 26.02 -1.58
C LYS A 109 11.30 25.63 -0.12
N ASN A 110 10.27 25.17 0.57
CA ASN A 110 10.38 24.75 1.96
C ASN A 110 11.14 23.41 2.08
N LEU A 111 10.91 22.47 1.15
CA LEU A 111 11.66 21.21 1.09
C LEU A 111 13.14 21.45 0.79
N GLN A 112 13.46 22.35 -0.15
CA GLN A 112 14.86 22.74 -0.41
C GLN A 112 15.54 23.30 0.84
N LYS A 113 14.86 24.17 1.59
CA LYS A 113 15.38 24.70 2.86
C LYS A 113 15.60 23.62 3.91
N GLU A 114 14.66 22.69 4.05
CA GLU A 114 14.81 21.55 4.97
C GLU A 114 16.04 20.71 4.60
N LEU A 115 16.19 20.37 3.32
CA LEU A 115 17.34 19.62 2.82
C LEU A 115 18.66 20.36 3.05
N GLU A 116 18.72 21.65 2.76
CA GLU A 116 19.90 22.50 3.02
C GLU A 116 20.27 22.54 4.51
N GLN A 117 19.28 22.57 5.40
CA GLN A 117 19.50 22.62 6.84
C GLN A 117 19.94 21.28 7.44
N VAL A 118 19.35 20.17 6.97
CA VAL A 118 19.59 18.84 7.53
C VAL A 118 20.80 18.15 6.90
N VAL A 119 20.91 18.21 5.57
CA VAL A 119 21.90 17.46 4.78
C VAL A 119 23.05 18.35 4.33
N GLY A 120 22.74 19.59 3.93
CA GLY A 120 23.66 20.52 3.30
C GLY A 120 23.78 20.31 1.78
N ILE A 121 24.55 21.16 1.12
CA ILE A 121 24.66 21.18 -0.36
C ILE A 121 25.78 20.30 -0.94
N ASN A 122 26.65 19.76 -0.10
CA ASN A 122 27.92 19.13 -0.53
C ASN A 122 27.89 17.60 -0.54
N ARG A 123 26.76 16.98 -0.23
CA ARG A 123 26.60 15.51 -0.20
C ARG A 123 25.19 15.08 -0.56
N MET A 124 25.05 13.81 -0.92
CA MET A 124 23.74 13.18 -1.14
C MET A 124 23.05 12.86 0.19
N VAL A 125 21.73 12.72 0.13
CA VAL A 125 20.90 12.27 1.25
C VAL A 125 21.25 10.83 1.61
N GLU A 126 21.41 10.54 2.90
CA GLU A 126 21.64 9.19 3.41
C GLU A 126 20.43 8.72 4.25
N GLU A 127 20.30 7.41 4.47
CA GLU A 127 19.21 6.84 5.28
C GLU A 127 19.12 7.45 6.68
N SER A 128 20.26 7.82 7.27
CA SER A 128 20.34 8.43 8.62
C SER A 128 19.77 9.84 8.69
N ASP A 129 19.62 10.53 7.55
CA ASP A 129 19.02 11.86 7.48
C ASP A 129 17.50 11.82 7.43
N LEU A 130 16.92 10.71 6.94
CA LEU A 130 15.50 10.61 6.60
C LEU A 130 14.56 10.90 7.77
N GLU A 131 14.96 10.51 8.99
CA GLU A 131 14.17 10.74 10.21
C GLU A 131 14.01 12.24 10.53
N LYS A 132 14.95 13.08 10.08
CA LYS A 132 14.98 14.52 10.33
C LYS A 132 14.24 15.34 9.26
N LEU A 133 13.88 14.72 8.13
CA LEU A 133 13.18 15.37 7.01
C LEU A 133 11.66 15.34 7.22
N GLU A 134 11.17 16.01 8.26
CA GLU A 134 9.76 15.97 8.67
C GLU A 134 8.82 16.55 7.60
N TYR A 135 9.19 17.67 6.98
CA TYR A 135 8.40 18.32 5.94
C TYR A 135 8.30 17.46 4.68
N PHE A 136 9.41 16.82 4.29
CA PHE A 136 9.40 15.83 3.21
C PHE A 136 8.55 14.60 3.53
N GLN A 137 8.60 14.08 4.76
CA GLN A 137 7.74 12.99 5.18
C GLN A 137 6.25 13.36 5.09
N MET A 138 5.87 14.60 5.44
CA MET A 138 4.51 15.10 5.26
C MET A 138 4.12 15.16 3.78
N ALA A 139 5.02 15.58 2.90
CA ALA A 139 4.81 15.58 1.44
C ALA A 139 4.54 14.18 0.89
N ILE A 140 5.30 13.18 1.34
CA ILE A 140 5.09 11.78 0.98
C ILE A 140 3.73 11.28 1.47
N LYS A 141 3.36 11.55 2.74
CA LYS A 141 2.07 11.13 3.29
C LYS A 141 0.89 11.73 2.53
N GLU A 142 0.95 13.04 2.23
CA GLU A 142 -0.11 13.72 1.49
C GLU A 142 -0.19 13.25 0.04
N CYS A 143 0.95 12.95 -0.59
CA CYS A 143 0.95 12.36 -1.92
C CYS A 143 0.35 10.96 -1.93
N PHE A 144 0.67 10.09 -0.97
CA PHE A 144 0.04 8.76 -0.88
C PHE A 144 -1.46 8.84 -0.64
N ARG A 145 -1.92 9.84 0.13
CA ARG A 145 -3.36 10.08 0.35
C ARG A 145 -4.04 10.49 -0.95
N LEU A 146 -3.47 11.45 -1.67
CA LEU A 146 -4.09 12.03 -2.86
C LEU A 146 -3.97 11.10 -4.07
N HIS A 147 -2.81 10.46 -4.23
CA HIS A 147 -2.43 9.64 -5.38
C HIS A 147 -2.03 8.23 -4.96
N PRO A 148 -2.96 7.42 -4.42
CA PRO A 148 -2.67 6.02 -4.14
C PRO A 148 -2.37 5.31 -5.47
N VAL A 149 -1.31 4.48 -5.49
CA VAL A 149 -0.88 3.76 -6.71
C VAL A 149 -2.01 2.91 -7.31
N GLY A 150 -2.87 2.35 -6.46
CA GLY A 150 -4.13 1.73 -6.86
C GLY A 150 -5.29 2.30 -6.04
N PRO A 151 -6.39 2.75 -6.68
CA PRO A 151 -7.55 3.28 -5.96
C PRO A 151 -8.32 2.19 -5.19
N LEU A 152 -8.28 0.96 -5.72
CA LEU A 152 -8.79 -0.24 -5.07
C LEU A 152 -7.64 -1.17 -4.75
N LEU A 153 -7.61 -1.70 -3.53
CA LEU A 153 -6.68 -2.76 -3.18
C LEU A 153 -7.00 -4.04 -3.95
N ILE A 154 -5.98 -4.89 -4.09
CA ILE A 154 -6.13 -6.20 -4.73
C ILE A 154 -7.27 -6.96 -4.04
N PRO A 155 -8.20 -7.59 -4.80
CA PRO A 155 -9.37 -8.22 -4.21
C PRO A 155 -9.02 -9.32 -3.20
N HIS A 156 -9.82 -9.39 -2.14
CA HIS A 156 -9.79 -10.45 -1.14
C HIS A 156 -11.02 -11.36 -1.31
N GLU A 157 -10.91 -12.60 -0.86
CA GLU A 157 -12.02 -13.58 -0.86
C GLU A 157 -12.20 -14.14 0.55
N SER A 158 -13.44 -14.12 1.05
CA SER A 158 -13.80 -14.74 2.32
C SER A 158 -13.69 -16.26 2.25
N ILE A 159 -13.00 -16.88 3.21
CA ILE A 159 -12.80 -18.34 3.26
C ILE A 159 -13.90 -19.09 4.02
N GLU A 160 -14.71 -18.35 4.79
CA GLU A 160 -15.81 -18.84 5.62
C GLU A 160 -16.90 -17.78 5.75
N ASP A 161 -18.08 -18.21 6.20
CA ASP A 161 -19.19 -17.31 6.52
C ASP A 161 -18.83 -16.49 7.77
N CYS A 162 -19.18 -15.21 7.80
CA CYS A 162 -18.95 -14.37 8.97
C CYS A 162 -19.97 -13.24 9.07
N THR A 163 -20.06 -12.61 10.23
CA THR A 163 -20.89 -11.42 10.44
C THR A 163 -19.99 -10.24 10.82
N ILE A 164 -20.08 -9.14 10.07
CA ILE A 164 -19.31 -7.91 10.31
C ILE A 164 -20.28 -6.75 10.41
N ASP A 165 -20.22 -6.00 11.52
CA ASP A 165 -21.09 -4.86 11.82
C ASP A 165 -22.59 -5.15 11.60
N GLY A 166 -23.02 -6.38 11.90
CA GLY A 166 -24.40 -6.84 11.76
C GLY A 166 -24.80 -7.34 10.36
N PHE A 167 -23.87 -7.36 9.40
CA PHE A 167 -24.08 -7.91 8.05
C PHE A 167 -23.54 -9.32 7.93
N ASP A 168 -24.37 -10.24 7.44
CA ASP A 168 -23.96 -11.61 7.12
C ASP A 168 -23.23 -11.65 5.77
N ILE A 169 -22.00 -12.16 5.80
CA ILE A 169 -21.09 -12.25 4.66
C ILE A 169 -20.87 -13.74 4.37
N PRO A 170 -21.45 -14.26 3.29
CA PRO A 170 -21.24 -15.65 2.87
C PRO A 170 -19.80 -15.89 2.42
N LYS A 171 -19.31 -17.10 2.62
CA LYS A 171 -18.06 -17.61 2.07
C LYS A 171 -17.99 -17.39 0.55
N GLY A 172 -16.82 -17.01 0.07
CA GLY A 172 -16.58 -16.71 -1.35
C GLY A 172 -16.95 -15.28 -1.75
N SER A 173 -17.51 -14.48 -0.83
CA SER A 173 -17.69 -13.04 -1.05
C SER A 173 -16.35 -12.35 -1.30
N ARG A 174 -16.36 -11.39 -2.23
CA ARG A 174 -15.20 -10.58 -2.61
C ARG A 174 -15.18 -9.29 -1.83
N LEU A 175 -14.02 -8.93 -1.30
CA LEU A 175 -13.78 -7.64 -0.67
C LEU A 175 -12.87 -6.78 -1.54
N LEU A 176 -13.28 -5.55 -1.77
CA LEU A 176 -12.50 -4.46 -2.35
C LEU A 176 -12.35 -3.36 -1.28
N VAL A 177 -11.13 -2.88 -1.08
CA VAL A 177 -10.89 -1.74 -0.17
C VAL A 177 -10.59 -0.53 -1.03
N ASN A 178 -11.40 0.51 -0.89
CA ASN A 178 -11.31 1.74 -1.67
C ASN A 178 -10.43 2.77 -0.95
N THR A 179 -9.12 2.69 -1.14
CA THR A 179 -8.16 3.61 -0.53
C THR A 179 -8.28 5.03 -1.07
N TRP A 180 -8.75 5.20 -2.31
CA TRP A 180 -9.00 6.52 -2.89
C TRP A 180 -10.09 7.29 -2.14
N GLU A 181 -11.17 6.59 -1.78
CA GLU A 181 -12.29 7.15 -1.03
C GLU A 181 -11.92 7.37 0.44
N ILE A 182 -11.27 6.38 1.08
CA ILE A 182 -10.76 6.51 2.46
C ILE A 182 -9.87 7.74 2.61
N GLY A 183 -8.94 7.97 1.66
CA GLY A 183 -8.05 9.13 1.69
C GLY A 183 -8.75 10.48 1.46
N ARG A 184 -10.03 10.47 1.09
CA ARG A 184 -10.87 11.65 0.80
C ARG A 184 -12.08 11.76 1.71
N ASP A 185 -12.21 10.87 2.69
CA ASP A 185 -13.29 10.87 3.65
C ASP A 185 -13.23 12.17 4.49
N PRO A 186 -14.22 13.07 4.37
CA PRO A 186 -14.20 14.36 5.06
C PRO A 186 -14.29 14.23 6.58
N GLU A 187 -14.78 13.10 7.11
CA GLU A 187 -14.81 12.83 8.55
C GLU A 187 -13.42 12.55 9.12
N VAL A 188 -12.48 12.19 8.25
CA VAL A 188 -11.17 11.64 8.62
C VAL A 188 -10.02 12.56 8.14
N LEU A 189 -10.10 13.04 6.89
CA LEU A 189 -9.11 13.92 6.27
C LEU A 189 -9.85 15.04 5.51
N SER A 190 -9.70 16.27 6.00
CA SER A 190 -10.51 17.40 5.55
C SER A 190 -10.14 17.90 4.14
N LYS A 191 -11.12 18.02 3.24
CA LYS A 191 -10.96 18.56 1.87
C LYS A 191 -10.01 17.76 0.93
N PRO A 192 -10.31 17.72 -0.38
CA PRO A 192 -9.55 16.89 -1.32
C PRO A 192 -8.24 17.53 -1.81
N GLU A 193 -7.91 18.78 -1.48
CA GLU A 193 -6.70 19.44 -1.98
C GLU A 193 -5.41 18.93 -1.30
N PHE A 194 -4.27 19.18 -1.95
CA PHE A 194 -2.93 18.87 -1.44
C PHE A 194 -2.54 19.85 -0.33
N ILE A 195 -2.58 19.40 0.93
CA ILE A 195 -2.32 20.19 2.13
C ILE A 195 -1.40 19.41 3.06
N LEU A 196 -0.14 19.85 3.17
CA LEU A 196 0.87 19.17 4.00
C LEU A 196 0.60 19.34 5.49
N GLU A 197 0.11 20.51 5.87
CA GLU A 197 -0.14 20.92 7.26
C GLU A 197 -1.12 19.98 7.97
N ARG A 198 -1.87 19.17 7.22
CA ARG A 198 -2.75 18.11 7.72
C ARG A 198 -2.03 17.05 8.55
N PHE A 199 -0.74 16.83 8.30
CA PHE A 199 0.06 15.85 9.01
C PHE A 199 0.89 16.43 10.16
N ILE A 200 0.78 17.73 10.44
CA ILE A 200 1.45 18.35 11.59
C ILE A 200 0.89 17.74 12.89
N GLY A 201 1.78 17.16 13.70
CA GLY A 201 1.39 16.49 14.96
C GLY A 201 0.52 15.25 14.78
N SER A 202 0.38 14.74 13.55
CA SER A 202 -0.40 13.54 13.25
C SER A 202 0.38 12.27 13.58
N ASN A 203 -0.27 11.32 14.25
CA ASN A 203 0.27 9.99 14.53
C ASN A 203 0.09 9.01 13.35
N ILE A 204 -0.47 9.45 12.22
CA ILE A 204 -0.67 8.59 11.04
C ILE A 204 0.69 8.19 10.48
N ASP A 205 0.97 6.89 10.48
CA ASP A 205 2.14 6.28 9.86
C ASP A 205 1.82 5.67 8.49
N LEU A 206 2.86 5.27 7.76
CA LEU A 206 2.74 4.57 6.48
C LEU A 206 2.84 3.04 6.66
N LEU A 207 2.80 2.55 7.91
CA LEU A 207 3.03 1.15 8.28
C LEU A 207 1.73 0.33 8.30
N GLY A 208 0.59 0.96 8.01
CA GLY A 208 -0.72 0.30 7.97
C GLY A 208 -1.32 0.05 9.36
N ARG A 209 -0.94 0.85 10.37
CA ARG A 209 -1.53 0.80 11.72
C ARG A 209 -2.77 1.68 11.82
N GLU A 210 -2.70 2.84 11.18
CA GLU A 210 -3.74 3.86 11.11
C GLU A 210 -4.48 3.73 9.76
N PHE A 211 -5.78 3.45 9.81
CA PHE A 211 -6.58 3.08 8.64
C PHE A 211 -7.02 4.28 7.77
N GLN A 212 -6.67 5.48 8.18
CA GLN A 212 -6.85 6.73 7.42
C GLN A 212 -5.93 6.80 6.19
N LEU A 213 -4.81 6.07 6.19
CA LEU A 213 -3.83 6.07 5.12
C LEU A 213 -3.19 4.68 4.95
N LEU A 214 -3.51 4.00 3.84
CA LEU A 214 -3.15 2.59 3.62
C LEU A 214 -2.32 2.33 2.34
N PRO A 215 -1.22 3.06 2.08
CA PRO A 215 -0.43 2.88 0.85
C PRO A 215 0.19 1.50 0.72
N PHE A 216 0.49 0.85 1.85
CA PHE A 216 1.09 -0.48 1.91
C PHE A 216 0.15 -1.57 2.46
N VAL A 217 -1.15 -1.29 2.54
CA VAL A 217 -2.17 -2.21 3.07
C VAL A 217 -1.91 -2.57 4.55
N SER A 218 -2.77 -3.39 5.16
CA SER A 218 -2.63 -3.89 6.53
C SER A 218 -2.92 -5.38 6.64
N GLY A 219 -2.67 -5.96 7.82
CA GLY A 219 -2.93 -7.37 8.13
C GLY A 219 -1.98 -8.36 7.46
N ARG A 220 -2.39 -9.63 7.37
CA ARG A 220 -1.61 -10.71 6.75
C ARG A 220 -1.11 -10.38 5.34
N ARG A 221 -1.85 -9.60 4.57
CA ARG A 221 -1.52 -9.23 3.18
C ARG A 221 -0.86 -7.87 3.04
N SER A 222 -0.40 -7.26 4.13
CA SER A 222 0.41 -6.04 4.08
C SER A 222 1.60 -6.20 3.13
N CYS A 223 2.03 -5.11 2.50
CA CYS A 223 3.15 -5.12 1.56
C CYS A 223 4.38 -5.79 2.19
N PRO A 224 4.88 -6.90 1.62
CA PRO A 224 6.09 -7.54 2.12
C PRO A 224 7.34 -6.66 1.98
N GLU A 225 7.33 -5.71 1.03
CA GLU A 225 8.43 -4.81 0.72
C GLU A 225 8.28 -3.41 1.34
N LEU A 226 7.36 -3.24 2.30
CA LEU A 226 7.01 -1.93 2.87
C LEU A 226 8.23 -1.08 3.24
N GLN A 227 9.19 -1.67 3.96
CA GLN A 227 10.38 -0.95 4.42
C GLN A 227 11.25 -0.50 3.24
N LEU A 228 11.52 -1.40 2.30
CA LEU A 228 12.33 -1.08 1.12
C LEU A 228 11.64 -0.05 0.22
N GLY A 229 10.33 -0.20 -0.02
CA GLY A 229 9.55 0.74 -0.81
C GLY A 229 9.53 2.14 -0.20
N LEU A 230 9.37 2.25 1.12
CA LEU A 230 9.47 3.53 1.82
C LEU A 230 10.88 4.14 1.71
N THR A 231 11.94 3.34 1.85
CA THR A 231 13.31 3.82 1.69
C THR A 231 13.57 4.34 0.28
N ILE A 232 13.13 3.61 -0.75
CA ILE A 232 13.27 4.02 -2.16
C ILE A 232 12.55 5.36 -2.40
N VAL A 233 11.30 5.47 -1.98
CA VAL A 233 10.51 6.70 -2.14
C VAL A 233 11.11 7.90 -1.38
N ARG A 234 11.85 7.64 -0.29
CA ARG A 234 12.46 8.67 0.54
C ARG A 234 13.87 9.08 0.09
N LEU A 235 14.56 8.27 -0.71
CA LEU A 235 15.93 8.53 -1.16
C LEU A 235 16.03 8.98 -2.62
N CYS A 236 15.05 8.63 -3.46
CA CYS A 236 14.97 9.08 -4.85
C CYS A 236 14.37 10.48 -4.98
#